data_AF-A0A6I7N8H5-F1
#
_entry.id   AF-A0A6I7N8H5-F1
#
_cell.length_a   1.000
_cell.length_b   1.000
_cell.length_c   1.000
_cell.angle_alpha   90.00
_cell.angle_beta   90.00
_cell.angle_gamma   90.00
#
_symmetry.space_group_name_H-M   'P 1'
#
loop_
_entity.id
_entity.type
_entity.pdbx_description
1 polymer ?
#
loop_
_entity_poly.entity_id
_entity_poly.type
_entity_poly.pdbx_seq_one_letter_code
_entity_poly.pdbx_strand_id
1 'polypeptide(L)'
;TAMSSEWSIAEGMAKAEDVAMRTEKSRVALAGELDFVEYAFADLRVAVIDVDGCAVIQQRINGRFKDPEVESPNVLVEAIGPVLDLVDRGLRALDVDDDCEVFYDGSIEHPQ
;
A
#
# COMPACT_ATOMS: atom_id res chain seq x y z
N THR A 1 1.91 10.24 -14.48
CA THR A 1 1.07 9.43 -13.58
C THR A 1 0.71 8.13 -14.27
N ALA A 2 0.83 7.00 -13.59
CA ALA A 2 0.43 5.68 -14.07
C ALA A 2 -0.29 4.93 -12.95
N MET A 3 -1.21 4.02 -13.29
CA MET A 3 -1.98 3.23 -12.32
C MET A 3 -2.33 1.88 -12.94
N SER A 4 -2.27 0.84 -12.13
CA SER A 4 -2.87 -0.48 -12.38
C SER A 4 -3.90 -0.78 -11.30
N SER A 5 -4.96 -1.49 -11.66
CA SER A 5 -6.04 -1.89 -10.77
C SER A 5 -6.61 -3.22 -11.27
N GLU A 6 -5.80 -4.26 -11.15
CA GLU A 6 -6.13 -5.63 -11.51
C GLU A 6 -6.52 -6.42 -10.26
N TRP A 7 -7.69 -7.02 -10.33
CA TRP A 7 -8.30 -7.76 -9.23
C TRP A 7 -8.77 -9.12 -9.73
N SER A 8 -8.52 -10.17 -8.96
CA SER A 8 -9.18 -11.45 -9.14
C SER A 8 -10.48 -11.45 -8.32
N ILE A 9 -11.61 -11.71 -8.97
CA ILE A 9 -12.93 -11.68 -8.32
C ILE A 9 -13.57 -13.06 -8.42
N ALA A 10 -13.80 -13.69 -7.27
CA ALA A 10 -14.45 -14.99 -7.17
C ALA A 10 -15.26 -15.09 -5.87
N GLU A 11 -16.44 -15.70 -5.93
CA GLU A 11 -17.26 -15.99 -4.74
C GLU A 11 -17.59 -14.76 -3.86
N GLY A 12 -17.61 -13.56 -4.46
CA GLY A 12 -17.85 -12.31 -3.73
C GLY A 12 -16.60 -11.72 -3.05
N MET A 13 -15.45 -12.35 -3.20
CA MET A 13 -14.15 -11.83 -2.78
C MET A 13 -13.44 -11.18 -3.97
N ALA A 14 -12.92 -9.97 -3.80
CA ALA A 14 -12.00 -9.34 -4.75
C ALA A 14 -10.60 -9.23 -4.12
N LYS A 15 -9.64 -9.95 -4.69
CA LYS A 15 -8.25 -9.93 -4.26
C LYS A 15 -7.41 -9.07 -5.18
N ALA A 16 -6.56 -8.22 -4.60
CA ALA A 16 -5.64 -7.39 -5.35
C ALA A 16 -4.52 -8.26 -5.95
N GLU A 17 -4.37 -8.22 -7.28
CA GLU A 17 -3.30 -8.93 -7.99
C GLU A 17 -2.23 -7.93 -8.46
N ASP A 18 -2.65 -6.81 -9.05
CA ASP A 18 -1.78 -5.69 -9.40
C ASP A 18 -2.53 -4.37 -9.20
N VAL A 19 -2.42 -3.81 -8.00
CA VAL A 19 -3.08 -2.57 -7.63
C VAL A 19 -2.06 -1.58 -7.10
N ALA A 20 -1.68 -0.63 -7.95
CA ALA A 20 -0.73 0.40 -7.59
C ALA A 20 -0.93 1.69 -8.40
N MET A 21 -0.41 2.79 -7.87
CA MET A 21 -0.41 4.09 -8.50
C MET A 21 0.94 4.78 -8.29
N ARG A 22 1.49 5.31 -9.39
CA ARG A 22 2.65 6.20 -9.38
C ARG A 22 2.20 7.65 -9.49
N THR A 23 2.59 8.46 -8.50
CA THR A 23 2.56 9.92 -8.55
C THR A 23 3.90 10.45 -9.08
N GLU A 24 4.09 11.78 -9.09
CA GLU A 24 5.37 12.39 -9.43
C GLU A 24 6.47 12.11 -8.38
N LYS A 25 6.09 11.78 -7.13
CA LYS A 25 7.03 11.68 -6.00
C LYS A 25 7.03 10.34 -5.30
N SER A 26 5.96 9.55 -5.46
CA SER A 26 5.75 8.32 -4.71
C SER A 26 5.11 7.24 -5.56
N ARG A 27 5.34 6.00 -5.14
CA ARG A 27 4.60 4.84 -5.60
C ARG A 27 3.79 4.29 -4.42
N VAL A 28 2.49 4.10 -4.63
CA VAL A 28 1.56 3.57 -3.63
C VAL A 28 1.01 2.26 -4.17
N ALA A 29 1.03 1.21 -3.36
CA ALA A 29 0.49 -0.10 -3.71
C ALA A 29 -0.56 -0.56 -2.69
N LEU A 30 -1.41 -1.47 -3.12
CA LEU A 30 -2.43 -2.10 -2.29
C LEU A 30 -2.30 -3.63 -2.40
N ALA A 31 -2.41 -4.30 -1.26
CA ALA A 31 -2.49 -5.75 -1.14
C ALA A 31 -3.69 -6.15 -0.27
N GLY A 32 -4.10 -7.41 -0.34
CA GLY A 32 -5.23 -7.94 0.44
C GLY A 32 -6.52 -8.00 -0.36
N GLU A 33 -7.65 -8.06 0.35
CA GLU A 33 -8.94 -8.47 -0.22
C GLU A 33 -10.09 -7.56 0.22
N LEU A 34 -11.11 -7.51 -0.63
CA LEU A 34 -12.42 -6.91 -0.34
C LEU A 34 -13.47 -8.03 -0.34
N ASP A 35 -14.16 -8.18 0.79
CA ASP A 35 -15.25 -9.14 0.95
C ASP A 35 -16.58 -8.43 0.72
N PHE A 36 -17.21 -8.70 -0.43
CA PHE A 36 -18.53 -8.15 -0.76
C PHE A 36 -19.70 -8.99 -0.21
N VAL A 37 -19.43 -10.17 0.37
CA VAL A 37 -20.43 -10.99 1.07
C VAL A 37 -20.66 -10.40 2.46
N GLU A 38 -19.59 -10.18 3.22
CA GLU A 38 -19.63 -9.59 4.56
C GLU A 38 -19.57 -8.05 4.55
N TYR A 39 -19.38 -7.44 3.37
CA TYR A 39 -19.17 -6.00 3.19
C TYR A 39 -18.03 -5.51 4.08
N ALA A 40 -16.85 -6.10 3.93
CA ALA A 40 -15.70 -5.90 4.81
C ALA A 40 -14.35 -5.85 4.07
N PHE A 41 -13.40 -5.12 4.67
CA PHE A 41 -11.99 -5.16 4.30
C PHE A 41 -11.38 -6.41 4.95
N ALA A 42 -10.78 -7.28 4.13
CA ALA A 42 -10.15 -8.52 4.56
C ALA A 42 -8.64 -8.40 4.40
N ASP A 43 -7.96 -8.01 5.49
CA ASP A 43 -6.52 -7.70 5.54
C ASP A 43 -6.05 -6.76 4.43
N LEU A 44 -6.84 -5.72 4.15
CA LEU A 44 -6.47 -4.74 3.15
C LEU A 44 -5.27 -3.94 3.66
N ARG A 45 -4.18 -3.92 2.91
CA ARG A 45 -2.98 -3.15 3.22
C ARG A 45 -2.72 -2.15 2.10
N VAL A 46 -2.43 -0.92 2.47
CA VAL A 46 -2.00 0.14 1.55
C VAL A 46 -0.61 0.57 1.98
N ALA A 47 0.32 0.74 1.05
CA ALA A 47 1.68 1.14 1.38
C ALA A 47 2.25 2.17 0.41
N VAL A 48 3.02 3.11 0.95
CA VAL A 48 4.03 3.84 0.15
C VAL A 48 5.25 2.92 0.07
N ILE A 49 5.70 2.66 -1.16
CA ILE A 49 6.79 1.73 -1.43
C ILE A 49 7.99 2.42 -2.07
N ASP A 50 9.19 1.93 -1.77
CA ASP A 50 10.44 2.39 -2.35
C ASP A 50 10.67 1.82 -3.76
N VAL A 51 11.89 1.99 -4.29
CA VAL A 51 12.29 1.52 -5.63
C VAL A 51 12.30 -0.01 -5.72
N ASP A 52 12.64 -0.70 -4.64
CA ASP A 52 12.73 -2.16 -4.57
C ASP A 52 11.36 -2.83 -4.34
N GLY A 53 10.33 -2.02 -4.07
CA GLY A 53 8.96 -2.50 -3.86
C GLY A 53 8.65 -2.82 -2.40
N CYS A 54 9.54 -2.42 -1.48
CA CYS A 54 9.37 -2.60 -0.05
C CYS A 54 8.54 -1.48 0.56
N ALA A 55 7.73 -1.81 1.57
CA ALA A 55 6.88 -0.85 2.24
C ALA A 55 7.70 0.06 3.17
N VAL A 56 7.74 1.36 2.84
CA VAL A 56 8.33 2.40 3.71
C VAL A 56 7.33 2.81 4.79
N ILE A 57 6.05 2.91 4.40
CA ILE A 57 4.93 3.22 5.28
C ILE A 57 3.78 2.30 4.87
N GLN A 58 3.23 1.54 5.82
CA GLN A 58 2.10 0.63 5.57
C GLN A 58 0.94 0.97 6.51
N GLN A 59 -0.28 0.96 5.96
CA GLN A 59 -1.54 1.04 6.68
C GLN A 59 -2.30 -0.26 6.46
N ARG A 60 -2.69 -0.92 7.54
CA ARG A 60 -3.65 -2.01 7.49
C ARG A 60 -5.06 -1.49 7.79
N ILE A 61 -6.03 -2.01 7.05
CA ILE A 61 -7.46 -1.68 7.11
C ILE A 61 -8.23 -3.00 7.16
N ASN A 62 -9.04 -3.15 8.19
CA ASN A 62 -9.90 -4.31 8.41
C ASN A 62 -11.32 -3.86 8.75
N GLY A 63 -12.21 -4.82 9.03
CA GLY A 63 -13.56 -4.55 9.52
C GLY A 63 -14.52 -4.17 8.39
N ARG A 64 -15.73 -3.75 8.75
CA ARG A 64 -16.80 -3.53 7.77
C ARG A 64 -16.56 -2.28 6.96
N PHE A 65 -17.01 -2.24 5.70
CA PHE A 65 -16.91 -1.05 4.84
C PHE A 65 -17.53 0.21 5.45
N LYS A 66 -18.57 0.04 6.29
CA LYS A 66 -19.25 1.16 6.97
C LYS A 66 -18.57 1.59 8.28
N ASP A 67 -17.70 0.76 8.82
CA ASP A 67 -17.01 0.98 10.10
C ASP A 67 -15.61 0.34 10.02
N PRO A 68 -14.69 0.91 9.22
CA PRO A 68 -13.38 0.34 9.02
C PRO A 68 -12.49 0.50 10.25
N GLU A 69 -11.79 -0.57 10.58
CA GLU A 69 -10.74 -0.59 11.59
C GLU A 69 -9.41 -0.28 10.92
N VAL A 70 -8.90 0.92 11.15
CA VAL A 70 -7.62 1.40 10.61
C VAL A 70 -6.58 1.33 11.72
N GLU A 71 -5.55 0.48 11.57
CA GLU A 71 -4.49 0.36 12.58
C GLU A 71 -3.78 1.71 12.79
N SER A 72 -3.63 2.16 14.03
CA SER A 72 -3.00 3.45 14.31
C SER A 72 -1.48 3.31 14.43
N PRO A 73 -0.68 4.32 13.98
CA PRO A 73 -1.10 5.64 13.53
C PRO A 73 -1.55 5.70 12.06
N ASN A 74 -2.49 6.60 11.72
CA ASN A 74 -2.91 6.84 10.33
C ASN A 74 -1.91 7.76 9.61
N VAL A 75 -0.72 7.23 9.31
CA VAL A 75 0.40 7.98 8.71
C VAL A 75 0.31 8.10 7.19
N LEU A 76 -0.56 7.33 6.53
CA LEU A 76 -0.59 7.26 5.06
C LEU A 76 -1.15 8.54 4.42
N VAL A 77 -2.10 9.22 5.06
CA VAL A 77 -2.63 10.52 4.59
C VAL A 77 -1.56 11.61 4.63
N GLU A 78 -0.65 11.56 5.61
CA GLU A 78 0.46 12.51 5.75
C GLU A 78 1.59 12.18 4.76
N ALA A 79 1.79 10.88 4.48
CA ALA A 79 2.79 10.36 3.57
C ALA A 79 2.48 10.61 2.09
N ILE A 80 1.22 10.74 1.65
CA ILE A 80 0.94 11.07 0.24
C ILE A 80 1.19 12.57 -0.04
N GLY A 81 1.43 13.38 1.01
CA GLY A 81 1.83 14.78 0.93
C GLY A 81 3.34 15.00 0.69
N PRO A 82 3.81 16.26 0.61
CA PRO A 82 5.21 16.60 0.31
C PRO A 82 6.22 16.27 1.42
N VAL A 83 5.85 15.47 2.43
CA VAL A 83 6.65 15.22 3.64
C VAL A 83 7.47 13.92 3.58
N LEU A 84 7.27 13.08 2.54
CA LEU A 84 8.00 11.82 2.37
C LEU A 84 9.53 11.98 2.41
N ASP A 85 10.06 13.05 1.81
CA ASP A 85 11.50 13.31 1.69
C ASP A 85 12.25 13.26 3.04
N LEU A 86 11.58 13.59 4.15
CA LEU A 86 12.18 13.58 5.49
C LEU A 86 12.08 12.20 6.16
N VAL A 87 10.98 11.49 5.90
CA VAL A 87 10.76 10.14 6.43
C VAL A 87 11.66 9.13 5.71
N ASP A 88 11.77 9.22 4.39
CA ASP A 88 12.70 8.39 3.59
C ASP A 88 14.16 8.56 4.02
N ARG A 89 14.60 9.79 4.31
CA ARG A 89 15.97 10.05 4.78
C ARG A 89 16.19 9.57 6.21
N GLY A 90 15.16 9.68 7.06
CA GLY A 90 15.21 9.20 8.44
C GLY A 90 15.25 7.67 8.52
N LEU A 91 14.43 6.98 7.73
CA LEU A 91 14.35 5.52 7.72
C LEU A 91 15.57 4.87 7.05
N ARG A 92 16.08 5.44 5.93
CA ARG A 92 17.33 4.98 5.30
C ARG A 92 18.58 5.20 6.18
N ALA A 93 18.54 6.16 7.10
CA ALA A 93 19.64 6.41 8.03
C ALA A 93 19.65 5.44 9.23
N LEU A 94 18.64 4.58 9.37
CA LEU A 94 18.47 3.70 10.52
C LEU A 94 18.79 2.22 10.23
N ASP A 95 19.40 1.88 9.08
CA ASP A 95 19.79 0.49 8.72
C ASP A 95 18.69 -0.52 9.06
N VAL A 96 17.54 -0.40 8.37
CA VAL A 96 16.49 -1.42 8.43
C VAL A 96 16.88 -2.51 7.43
N ASP A 97 17.41 -3.63 7.95
CA ASP A 97 17.83 -4.90 7.34
C ASP A 97 17.75 -5.07 5.80
N ASP A 98 18.82 -5.63 5.21
CA ASP A 98 18.96 -6.01 3.78
C ASP A 98 17.90 -7.00 3.24
N ASP A 99 17.02 -7.56 4.07
CA ASP A 99 15.95 -8.51 3.70
C ASP A 99 14.56 -7.92 4.02
N CYS A 100 14.14 -6.89 3.29
CA CYS A 100 12.76 -6.41 3.37
C CYS A 100 11.81 -7.34 2.58
N GLU A 101 10.66 -7.68 3.16
CA GLU A 101 9.63 -8.43 2.46
C GLU A 101 9.00 -7.54 1.38
N VAL A 102 9.14 -7.93 0.12
CA VAL A 102 8.60 -7.19 -1.03
C VAL A 102 7.09 -7.10 -0.90
N PHE A 103 6.57 -5.88 -0.79
CA PHE A 103 5.14 -5.61 -0.68
C PHE A 103 4.46 -5.64 -2.06
N TYR A 104 5.16 -5.21 -3.11
CA TYR A 104 4.63 -5.10 -4.47
C TYR A 104 5.74 -5.21 -5.53
N ASP A 105 5.55 -6.10 -6.50
CA ASP A 105 6.45 -6.36 -7.64
C ASP A 105 5.74 -6.27 -9.01
N GLY A 106 4.55 -5.66 -9.04
CA GLY A 106 3.69 -5.57 -10.23
C GLY A 106 4.15 -4.57 -11.30
N SER A 107 3.24 -4.23 -12.21
CA SER A 107 3.56 -3.49 -13.44
C SER A 107 3.92 -2.01 -13.26
N ILE A 108 3.62 -1.41 -12.10
CA ILE A 108 3.84 0.01 -11.87
C ILE A 108 5.25 0.28 -11.37
N GLU A 109 6.08 0.84 -12.25
CA GLU A 109 7.44 1.28 -11.92
C GLU A 109 7.46 2.45 -10.93
N HIS A 110 8.55 2.57 -10.17
CA HIS A 110 8.80 3.72 -9.29
C HIS A 110 8.95 5.02 -10.14
N PRO A 111 8.57 6.21 -9.62
CA PRO A 111 8.93 7.47 -10.28
C PRO A 111 10.46 7.65 -10.42
N GLN A 112 10.87 8.32 -11.49
CA GLN A 112 12.27 8.68 -11.75
C GLN A 112 12.64 10.00 -11.08
#